data_AF-A0A1Q8BMV8-F1
#
_entry.id   AF-A0A1Q8BMV8-F1
#
_cell.length_a   1.000
_cell.length_b   1.000
_cell.length_c   1.000
_cell.angle_alpha   90.00
_cell.angle_beta   90.00
_cell.angle_gamma   90.00
#
_symmetry.space_group_name_H-M   'P 1'
#
loop_
_entity.id
_entity.type
_entity.pdbx_description
1 polymer ?
#
loop_
_entity_poly.entity_id
_entity_poly.type
_entity_poly.pdbx_seq_one_letter_code
_entity_poly.pdbx_strand_id
1 'polypeptide(L)'
;MGREKDRCLRTIPPRENGGNTDVKQMVKGTTLLFPCFIDGCGLSIGDVHWAQGDGEVSGTAIEMNAVVTVKVDVRKHQAAAFGNWPRFESTVAGVLKDLDPEHFVATMGIPVKPAGVVMAPELWIDVNSNHLLRPLRNESEDVTLAARDALLKMIALLAGPTSPAPTPLTAEQAYLLCSVACDLHISNLVDVPNYVVSNFLQLDVFEPP
;
A
#
# COMPACT_ATOMS: atom_id res chain seq x y z
N MET A 1 10.47 17.56 -12.89
CA MET A 1 11.40 18.47 -12.18
C MET A 1 11.20 19.90 -12.68
N GLY A 2 11.01 20.88 -11.78
CA GLY A 2 10.85 22.30 -12.12
C GLY A 2 12.13 23.10 -11.86
N ARG A 3 12.24 24.29 -12.48
CA ARG A 3 13.42 25.17 -12.40
C ARG A 3 13.45 26.06 -11.14
N GLU A 4 12.35 26.14 -10.41
CA GLU A 4 12.18 27.03 -9.25
C GLU A 4 12.05 26.22 -7.96
N LYS A 5 13.19 25.82 -7.39
CA LYS A 5 13.30 24.89 -6.26
C LYS A 5 12.37 25.24 -5.08
N ASP A 6 12.25 26.52 -4.75
CA ASP A 6 11.49 26.98 -3.57
C ASP A 6 9.99 27.17 -3.84
N ARG A 7 9.58 27.02 -5.11
CA ARG A 7 8.17 27.08 -5.54
C ARG A 7 7.65 25.74 -6.04
N CYS A 8 8.50 24.72 -6.07
CA CYS A 8 8.17 23.37 -6.50
C CYS A 8 7.88 22.46 -5.31
N LEU A 9 6.78 21.73 -5.38
CA LEU A 9 6.46 20.69 -4.42
C LEU A 9 7.29 19.43 -4.69
N ARG A 10 7.64 18.70 -3.62
CA ARG A 10 8.18 17.34 -3.73
C ARG A 10 7.08 16.41 -4.24
N THR A 11 7.46 15.49 -5.13
CA THR A 11 6.54 14.50 -5.72
C THR A 11 6.20 13.34 -4.79
N ILE A 12 6.97 13.15 -3.71
CA ILE A 12 6.83 12.03 -2.76
C ILE A 12 5.40 11.92 -2.18
N PRO A 13 4.83 12.94 -1.50
CA PRO A 13 3.51 12.76 -0.92
C PRO A 13 2.40 12.95 -1.97
N PRO A 14 1.37 12.08 -1.98
CA PRO A 14 0.15 12.34 -2.73
C PRO A 14 -0.59 13.55 -2.19
N ARG A 15 -1.40 14.17 -3.04
CA ARG A 15 -2.16 15.39 -2.78
C ARG A 15 -3.50 15.36 -3.52
N GLU A 16 -4.24 16.46 -3.40
CA GLU A 16 -5.52 16.71 -4.05
C GLU A 16 -5.46 16.64 -5.58
N ASN A 17 -4.26 16.76 -6.16
CA ASN A 17 -4.01 16.61 -7.59
C ASN A 17 -3.54 15.21 -8.00
N GLY A 18 -3.59 14.22 -7.10
CA GLY A 18 -2.98 12.91 -7.29
C GLY A 18 -1.51 12.93 -6.86
N GLY A 19 -0.59 12.55 -7.75
CA GLY A 19 0.84 12.39 -7.43
C GLY A 19 1.19 10.94 -7.14
N ASN A 20 2.12 10.70 -6.20
CA ASN A 20 2.50 9.37 -5.70
C ASN A 20 1.40 8.77 -4.84
N THR A 21 0.34 8.27 -5.46
CA THR A 21 -0.75 7.65 -4.71
C THR A 21 -0.47 6.18 -4.40
N ASP A 22 0.33 5.52 -5.24
CA ASP A 22 0.81 4.14 -5.05
C ASP A 22 -0.36 3.18 -4.75
N VAL A 23 -1.42 3.31 -5.55
CA VAL A 23 -2.63 2.50 -5.48
C VAL A 23 -2.51 1.40 -6.53
N LYS A 24 -2.29 0.15 -6.09
CA LYS A 24 -2.01 -0.98 -7.01
C LYS A 24 -3.15 -1.24 -8.00
N GLN A 25 -4.38 -0.81 -7.70
CA GLN A 25 -5.56 -1.00 -8.54
C GLN A 25 -5.60 -0.04 -9.74
N MET A 26 -4.71 0.97 -9.82
CA MET A 26 -4.62 1.90 -10.97
C MET A 26 -3.89 1.27 -12.17
N VAL A 27 -4.44 0.16 -12.67
CA VAL A 27 -3.88 -0.65 -13.77
C VAL A 27 -4.58 -0.40 -15.09
N LYS A 28 -4.11 -1.07 -16.15
CA LYS A 28 -4.79 -1.13 -17.45
C LYS A 28 -6.26 -1.53 -17.26
N GLY A 29 -7.16 -0.75 -17.85
CA GLY A 29 -8.61 -0.93 -17.72
C GLY A 29 -9.26 0.04 -16.74
N THR A 30 -8.47 0.74 -15.92
CA THR A 30 -8.96 1.85 -15.09
C THR A 30 -8.96 3.18 -15.82
N THR A 31 -9.87 4.06 -15.41
CA THR A 31 -9.93 5.47 -15.79
C THR A 31 -9.69 6.31 -14.55
N LEU A 32 -8.61 7.10 -14.57
CA LEU A 32 -8.25 8.01 -13.50
C LEU A 32 -8.88 9.38 -13.79
N LEU A 33 -9.49 9.99 -12.79
CA LEU A 33 -10.21 11.25 -12.88
C LEU A 33 -9.62 12.21 -11.87
N PHE A 34 -8.93 13.22 -12.39
CA PHE A 34 -8.28 14.26 -11.60
C PHE A 34 -8.97 15.61 -11.80
N PRO A 35 -9.12 16.42 -10.74
CA PRO A 35 -9.50 17.82 -10.87
C PRO A 35 -8.40 18.60 -11.62
N CYS A 36 -8.79 19.48 -12.54
CA CYS A 36 -7.86 20.39 -13.21
C CYS A 36 -7.75 21.69 -12.42
N PHE A 37 -6.58 21.93 -11.82
CA PHE A 37 -6.31 23.15 -11.04
C PHE A 37 -5.69 24.29 -11.84
N ILE A 38 -5.23 24.01 -13.06
CA ILE A 38 -4.61 24.97 -13.97
C ILE A 38 -5.17 24.80 -15.37
N ASP A 39 -5.05 25.85 -16.19
CA ASP A 39 -5.38 25.79 -17.61
C ASP A 39 -4.55 24.71 -18.30
N GLY A 40 -5.22 23.87 -19.11
CA GLY A 40 -4.59 22.72 -19.77
C GLY A 40 -4.33 21.51 -18.86
N CYS A 41 -4.69 21.57 -17.57
CA CYS A 41 -4.62 20.50 -16.56
C CYS A 41 -3.20 19.99 -16.20
N GLY A 42 -2.24 20.00 -17.13
CA GLY A 42 -0.83 19.69 -16.86
C GLY A 42 -0.56 18.23 -16.47
N LEU A 43 -1.07 17.26 -17.24
CA LEU A 43 -0.86 15.83 -16.97
C LEU A 43 0.62 15.45 -17.02
N SER A 44 1.08 14.76 -15.97
CA SER A 44 2.38 14.09 -15.90
C SER A 44 2.17 12.69 -15.32
N ILE A 45 2.88 11.69 -15.85
CA ILE A 45 2.79 10.29 -15.43
C ILE A 45 4.22 9.74 -15.32
N GLY A 46 4.50 8.97 -14.27
CA GLY A 46 5.77 8.33 -13.97
C GLY A 46 5.58 7.31 -12.85
N ASP A 47 6.68 6.85 -12.26
CA ASP A 47 6.67 5.90 -11.13
C ASP A 47 5.89 4.62 -11.44
N VAL A 48 6.32 3.94 -12.49
CA VAL A 48 5.60 2.74 -12.98
C VAL A 48 6.12 1.52 -12.26
N HIS A 49 5.20 0.78 -11.66
CA HIS A 49 5.47 -0.44 -10.92
C HIS A 49 5.14 -1.67 -11.76
N TRP A 50 6.05 -2.65 -11.77
CA TRP A 50 5.76 -3.98 -12.31
C TRP A 50 4.84 -4.76 -11.37
N ALA A 51 5.08 -4.65 -10.06
CA ALA A 51 4.27 -5.25 -9.01
C ALA A 51 4.40 -4.44 -7.73
N GLN A 52 3.30 -4.34 -6.98
CA GLN A 52 3.21 -3.65 -5.71
C GLN A 52 2.10 -4.29 -4.86
N GLY A 53 2.38 -4.52 -3.58
CA GLY A 53 1.39 -4.86 -2.56
C GLY A 53 0.82 -3.61 -1.88
N ASP A 54 -0.37 -3.69 -1.30
CA ASP A 54 -0.99 -2.51 -0.66
C ASP A 54 -0.12 -1.94 0.47
N GLY A 55 0.06 -0.62 0.45
CA GLY A 55 0.82 0.14 1.44
C GLY A 55 2.31 0.30 1.14
N GLU A 56 2.84 -0.35 0.10
CA GLU A 56 4.23 -0.21 -0.35
C GLU A 56 5.22 -0.29 0.82
N VAL A 57 5.06 -1.32 1.66
CA VAL A 57 5.58 -1.29 3.03
C VAL A 57 7.10 -1.22 3.14
N SER A 58 7.85 -1.57 2.08
CA SER A 58 9.31 -1.42 2.00
C SER A 58 9.78 -0.04 1.54
N GLY A 59 8.85 0.84 1.17
CA GLY A 59 9.06 2.19 0.65
C GLY A 59 9.31 2.26 -0.86
N THR A 60 9.32 1.11 -1.54
CA THR A 60 9.41 1.00 -3.01
C THR A 60 8.62 -0.23 -3.49
N ALA A 61 8.18 -0.21 -4.73
CA ALA A 61 7.62 -1.36 -5.44
C ALA A 61 8.69 -2.13 -6.23
N ILE A 62 8.29 -3.03 -7.13
CA ILE A 62 9.16 -3.46 -8.23
C ILE A 62 9.20 -2.36 -9.29
N GLU A 63 10.11 -1.41 -9.11
CA GLU A 63 10.27 -0.23 -9.97
C GLU A 63 10.73 -0.59 -11.38
N MET A 64 10.11 0.02 -12.40
CA MET A 64 10.49 -0.22 -13.79
C MET A 64 10.39 1.01 -14.69
N ASN A 65 11.16 0.98 -15.79
CA ASN A 65 10.92 1.86 -16.92
C ASN A 65 9.78 1.31 -17.77
N ALA A 66 8.84 2.17 -18.18
CA ALA A 66 7.73 1.77 -19.03
C ALA A 66 7.34 2.87 -20.04
N VAL A 67 6.67 2.45 -21.10
CA VAL A 67 5.95 3.36 -22.01
C VAL A 67 4.45 3.19 -21.74
N VAL A 68 3.82 4.25 -21.24
CA VAL A 68 2.39 4.25 -20.93
C VAL A 68 1.62 4.94 -22.05
N THR A 69 0.66 4.24 -22.65
CA THR A 69 -0.27 4.84 -23.62
C THR A 69 -1.59 5.14 -22.93
N VAL A 70 -1.99 6.41 -22.94
CA VAL A 70 -3.24 6.87 -22.30
C VAL A 70 -4.14 7.58 -23.31
N LYS A 71 -5.45 7.49 -23.08
CA LYS A 71 -6.43 8.39 -23.67
C LYS A 71 -6.79 9.46 -22.64
N VAL A 72 -6.73 10.72 -23.03
CA VAL A 72 -7.05 11.86 -22.15
C VAL A 72 -8.25 12.60 -22.70
N ASP A 73 -9.19 12.95 -21.81
CA ASP A 73 -10.38 13.74 -22.12
C ASP A 73 -10.66 14.73 -20.98
N VAL A 74 -11.08 15.95 -21.30
CA VAL A 74 -11.45 16.96 -20.30
C VAL A 74 -12.96 16.93 -20.06
N ARG A 75 -13.38 16.49 -18.88
CA ARG A 75 -14.79 16.45 -18.46
C ARG A 75 -15.18 17.76 -17.77
N LYS A 76 -15.74 18.70 -18.54
CA LYS A 76 -16.12 20.03 -18.03
C LYS A 76 -17.15 19.93 -16.90
N HIS A 77 -16.99 20.77 -15.88
CA HIS A 77 -17.91 20.95 -14.74
C HIS A 77 -18.17 19.71 -13.86
N GLN A 78 -17.33 18.68 -13.93
CA GLN A 78 -17.52 17.47 -13.12
C GLN A 78 -16.75 17.46 -11.79
N ALA A 79 -15.58 18.11 -11.71
CA ALA A 79 -14.72 18.04 -10.52
C ALA A 79 -15.44 18.48 -9.22
N ALA A 80 -16.22 19.56 -9.29
CA ALA A 80 -16.97 20.06 -8.15
C ALA A 80 -18.05 19.07 -7.65
N ALA A 81 -18.65 18.29 -8.56
CA ALA A 81 -19.64 17.27 -8.19
C ALA A 81 -19.01 16.09 -7.41
N PHE A 82 -17.68 15.95 -7.47
CA PHE A 82 -16.90 14.93 -6.77
C PHE A 82 -16.01 15.52 -5.68
N GLY A 83 -16.31 16.73 -5.20
CA GLY A 83 -15.60 17.35 -4.07
C GLY A 83 -14.19 17.84 -4.39
N ASN A 84 -13.85 17.99 -5.68
CA ASN A 84 -12.50 18.35 -6.15
C ASN A 84 -11.41 17.40 -5.66
N TRP A 85 -11.72 16.10 -5.60
CA TRP A 85 -10.77 15.05 -5.20
C TRP A 85 -10.50 14.08 -6.34
N PRO A 86 -9.29 13.46 -6.40
CA PRO A 86 -9.02 12.38 -7.34
C PRO A 86 -9.95 11.19 -7.10
N ARG A 87 -10.31 10.50 -8.17
CA ARG A 87 -10.96 9.19 -8.11
C ARG A 87 -10.52 8.33 -9.29
N PHE A 88 -10.71 7.02 -9.17
CA PHE A 88 -10.53 6.09 -10.29
C PHE A 88 -11.75 5.19 -10.40
N GLU A 89 -12.06 4.77 -11.61
CA GLU A 89 -13.19 3.91 -11.93
C GLU A 89 -12.79 2.89 -13.00
N SER A 90 -13.51 1.77 -13.09
CA SER A 90 -13.39 0.84 -14.21
C SER A 90 -14.79 0.43 -14.67
N THR A 91 -14.97 0.36 -15.98
CA THR A 91 -16.12 -0.30 -16.61
C THR A 91 -15.74 -1.62 -17.27
N VAL A 92 -14.46 -1.99 -17.17
CA VAL A 92 -13.92 -3.26 -17.63
C VAL A 92 -14.16 -4.30 -16.54
N ALA A 93 -14.88 -5.37 -16.88
CA ALA A 93 -15.10 -6.48 -15.96
C ALA A 93 -13.78 -7.18 -15.63
N GLY A 94 -13.63 -7.65 -14.40
CA GLY A 94 -12.47 -8.44 -13.99
C GLY A 94 -11.34 -7.63 -13.34
N VAL A 95 -11.19 -6.31 -13.59
CA VAL A 95 -10.01 -5.54 -13.15
C VAL A 95 -9.59 -5.75 -11.69
N LEU A 96 -10.53 -5.75 -10.74
CA LEU A 96 -10.20 -6.04 -9.34
C LEU A 96 -10.03 -7.54 -9.05
N LYS A 97 -10.85 -8.38 -9.68
CA LYS A 97 -10.78 -9.84 -9.49
C LYS A 97 -9.46 -10.42 -10.00
N ASP A 98 -8.93 -9.85 -11.07
CA ASP A 98 -7.66 -10.26 -11.69
C ASP A 98 -6.45 -9.82 -10.85
N LEU A 99 -6.64 -8.88 -9.91
CA LEU A 99 -5.62 -8.41 -8.97
C LEU A 99 -5.72 -9.07 -7.58
N ASP A 100 -6.89 -9.57 -7.23
CA ASP A 100 -7.14 -10.26 -5.97
C ASP A 100 -6.53 -11.67 -6.03
N PRO A 101 -6.01 -12.20 -4.90
CA PRO A 101 -5.49 -13.56 -4.86
C PRO A 101 -6.58 -14.60 -5.12
N GLU A 102 -6.25 -15.64 -5.88
CA GLU A 102 -7.09 -16.85 -5.97
C GLU A 102 -6.93 -17.69 -4.70
N HIS A 103 -5.69 -17.87 -4.26
CA HIS A 103 -5.35 -18.57 -3.01
C HIS A 103 -4.60 -17.63 -2.08
N PHE A 104 -5.01 -17.56 -0.81
CA PHE A 104 -4.36 -16.66 0.15
C PHE A 104 -4.23 -17.26 1.54
N VAL A 105 -3.26 -16.72 2.28
CA VAL A 105 -3.22 -16.76 3.74
C VAL A 105 -3.22 -15.33 4.26
N ALA A 106 -3.84 -15.09 5.41
CA ALA A 106 -3.91 -13.75 5.99
C ALA A 106 -3.50 -13.72 7.46
N THR A 107 -2.82 -12.65 7.86
CA THR A 107 -2.55 -12.33 9.27
C THR A 107 -3.36 -11.12 9.69
N MET A 108 -3.79 -11.07 10.95
CA MET A 108 -4.58 -9.97 11.49
C MET A 108 -3.80 -9.17 12.53
N GLY A 109 -3.90 -7.85 12.46
CA GLY A 109 -3.26 -6.91 13.37
C GLY A 109 -4.24 -6.03 14.13
N ILE A 110 -3.84 -5.63 15.33
CA ILE A 110 -4.54 -4.69 16.22
C ILE A 110 -3.56 -3.61 16.70
N PRO A 111 -4.03 -2.44 17.19
CA PRO A 111 -3.14 -1.34 17.54
C PRO A 111 -2.44 -1.56 18.89
N VAL A 112 -1.38 -2.38 18.88
CA VAL A 112 -0.56 -2.68 20.06
C VAL A 112 0.91 -2.32 19.83
N LYS A 113 1.55 -1.76 20.86
CA LYS A 113 3.00 -1.51 20.87
C LYS A 113 3.57 -1.65 22.29
N PRO A 114 4.89 -1.79 22.47
CA PRO A 114 5.48 -1.75 23.80
C PRO A 114 5.18 -0.43 24.54
N ALA A 115 4.85 -0.53 25.83
CA ALA A 115 4.55 0.63 26.66
C ALA A 115 5.75 1.59 26.73
N GLY A 116 5.48 2.90 26.59
CA GLY A 116 6.50 3.95 26.66
C GLY A 116 7.33 4.15 25.38
N VAL A 117 7.14 3.32 24.36
CA VAL A 117 7.82 3.49 23.06
C VAL A 117 7.06 4.50 22.19
N VAL A 118 7.74 5.54 21.75
CA VAL A 118 7.27 6.40 20.65
C VAL A 118 7.74 5.78 19.35
N MET A 119 6.81 5.44 18.47
CA MET A 119 7.12 4.87 17.17
C MET A 119 7.33 6.05 16.21
N ALA A 120 8.59 6.45 15.98
CA ALA A 120 8.87 7.51 15.00
C ALA A 120 8.67 6.98 13.57
N PRO A 121 8.29 7.83 12.59
CA PRO A 121 8.18 7.50 11.17
C PRO A 121 9.49 7.00 10.51
N GLU A 122 10.65 7.06 11.17
CA GLU A 122 11.92 6.61 10.57
C GLU A 122 12.62 5.48 11.36
N LEU A 123 12.14 5.14 12.56
CA LEU A 123 12.69 4.06 13.41
C LEU A 123 12.14 2.67 13.02
N TRP A 124 11.96 2.45 11.72
CA TRP A 124 11.07 1.44 11.13
C TRP A 124 11.64 0.03 11.00
N ILE A 125 12.94 -0.15 11.22
CA ILE A 125 13.61 -1.42 10.91
C ILE A 125 14.44 -1.85 12.11
N ASP A 126 13.79 -2.50 13.08
CA ASP A 126 14.47 -3.45 13.96
C ASP A 126 13.77 -4.81 13.87
N VAL A 127 13.95 -5.43 12.71
CA VAL A 127 13.55 -6.82 12.40
C VAL A 127 14.32 -7.86 13.22
N ASN A 128 15.32 -7.42 14.00
CA ASN A 128 16.17 -8.27 14.85
C ASN A 128 15.83 -8.17 16.34
N SER A 129 14.72 -7.53 16.70
CA SER A 129 14.26 -7.45 18.08
C SER A 129 13.75 -8.81 18.55
N ASN A 130 14.70 -9.66 18.95
CA ASN A 130 14.55 -10.96 19.60
C ASN A 130 13.96 -10.84 21.02
N HIS A 131 12.97 -9.98 21.21
CA HIS A 131 12.51 -9.55 22.52
C HIS A 131 11.15 -10.17 22.84
N LEU A 132 11.21 -11.12 23.77
CA LEU A 132 10.20 -11.42 24.79
C LEU A 132 9.16 -10.31 24.90
N LEU A 133 7.87 -10.68 24.83
CA LEU A 133 6.71 -9.81 24.99
C LEU A 133 6.94 -8.80 26.13
N ARG A 134 7.39 -7.59 25.79
CA ARG A 134 7.47 -6.46 26.73
C ARG A 134 6.03 -6.09 27.11
N PRO A 135 5.79 -5.40 28.24
CA PRO A 135 4.45 -4.90 28.56
C PRO A 135 3.91 -4.11 27.37
N LEU A 136 2.85 -4.61 26.74
CA LEU A 136 2.22 -3.96 25.61
C LEU A 136 1.21 -2.94 26.10
N ARG A 137 1.08 -1.85 25.35
CA ARG A 137 0.04 -0.84 25.46
C ARG A 137 -0.83 -0.91 24.21
N ASN A 138 -2.14 -0.91 24.44
CA ASN A 138 -3.13 -0.70 23.40
C ASN A 138 -3.22 0.79 23.09
N GLU A 139 -3.19 1.15 21.81
CA GLU A 139 -3.46 2.51 21.36
C GLU A 139 -4.83 2.53 20.69
N SER A 140 -5.71 3.42 21.16
CA SER A 140 -7.06 3.49 20.59
C SER A 140 -7.02 3.96 19.14
N GLU A 141 -7.73 3.25 18.27
CA GLU A 141 -8.11 3.72 16.93
C GLU A 141 -6.93 3.99 15.96
N ASP A 142 -5.78 3.36 16.19
CA ASP A 142 -4.58 3.52 15.34
C ASP A 142 -4.49 2.47 14.23
N VAL A 143 -5.03 2.79 13.05
CA VAL A 143 -4.99 1.89 11.87
C VAL A 143 -3.55 1.62 11.39
N THR A 144 -2.62 2.55 11.61
CA THR A 144 -1.22 2.38 11.21
C THR A 144 -0.55 1.31 12.06
N LEU A 145 -0.79 1.34 13.38
CA LEU A 145 -0.30 0.29 14.29
C LEU A 145 -0.95 -1.06 14.01
N ALA A 146 -2.25 -1.09 13.71
CA ALA A 146 -2.92 -2.34 13.32
C ALA A 146 -2.34 -2.93 12.03
N ALA A 147 -2.10 -2.09 10.99
CA ALA A 147 -1.46 -2.53 9.75
C ALA A 147 -0.03 -3.06 9.98
N ARG A 148 0.75 -2.37 10.82
CA ARG A 148 2.10 -2.80 11.20
C ARG A 148 2.09 -4.14 11.92
N ASP A 149 1.18 -4.33 12.88
CA ASP A 149 1.07 -5.58 13.62
C ASP A 149 0.68 -6.75 12.70
N ALA A 150 -0.22 -6.52 11.73
CA ALA A 150 -0.54 -7.50 10.70
C ALA A 150 0.68 -7.87 9.84
N LEU A 151 1.45 -6.88 9.39
CA LEU A 151 2.68 -7.07 8.62
C LEU A 151 3.75 -7.86 9.40
N LEU A 152 4.02 -7.49 10.65
CA LEU A 152 5.00 -8.18 11.49
C LEU A 152 4.63 -9.65 11.72
N LYS A 153 3.34 -9.94 11.87
CA LYS A 153 2.84 -11.31 11.95
C LYS A 153 3.00 -12.07 10.64
N MET A 154 2.83 -11.42 9.48
CA MET A 154 3.08 -12.04 8.17
C MET A 154 4.56 -12.38 8.00
N ILE A 155 5.46 -11.47 8.39
CA ILE A 155 6.91 -11.72 8.39
C ILE A 155 7.25 -12.91 9.30
N ALA A 156 6.68 -12.95 10.50
CA ALA A 156 6.88 -14.07 11.43
C ALA A 156 6.33 -15.40 10.89
N LEU A 157 5.19 -15.38 10.19
CA LEU A 157 4.64 -16.56 9.52
C LEU A 157 5.58 -17.07 8.42
N LEU A 158 6.04 -16.18 7.54
CA LEU A 158 6.91 -16.50 6.40
C LEU A 158 8.29 -17.01 6.80
N ALA A 159 8.83 -16.50 7.91
CA ALA A 159 10.09 -16.95 8.50
C ALA A 159 9.93 -18.15 9.45
N GLY A 160 8.69 -18.50 9.78
CA GLY A 160 8.36 -19.49 10.79
C GLY A 160 8.29 -20.93 10.27
N PRO A 161 8.15 -21.91 11.17
CA PRO A 161 8.05 -23.33 10.82
C PRO A 161 6.74 -23.70 10.11
N THR A 162 5.72 -22.83 10.17
CA THR A 162 4.43 -23.01 9.49
C THR A 162 4.34 -22.14 8.23
N SER A 163 5.48 -21.70 7.69
CA SER A 163 5.52 -20.87 6.49
C SER A 163 4.86 -21.59 5.31
N PRO A 164 4.03 -20.89 4.52
CA PRO A 164 3.49 -21.44 3.27
C PRO A 164 4.52 -21.45 2.13
N ALA A 165 5.66 -20.78 2.29
CA ALA A 165 6.71 -20.74 1.28
C ALA A 165 7.40 -22.12 1.16
N PRO A 166 7.97 -22.47 -0.03
CA PRO A 166 8.67 -23.75 -0.21
C PRO A 166 9.83 -23.97 0.77
N THR A 167 10.46 -22.87 1.20
CA THR A 167 11.44 -22.82 2.28
C THR A 167 11.19 -21.58 3.13
N PRO A 168 11.32 -21.65 4.47
CA PRO A 168 11.21 -20.46 5.32
C PRO A 168 12.12 -19.33 4.85
N LEU A 169 11.56 -18.13 4.77
CA LEU A 169 12.25 -16.93 4.30
C LEU A 169 13.03 -16.28 5.44
N THR A 170 14.07 -15.51 5.13
CA THR A 170 14.61 -14.56 6.12
C THR A 170 13.60 -13.45 6.39
N ALA A 171 13.76 -12.72 7.49
CA ALA A 171 12.89 -11.59 7.82
C ALA A 171 12.91 -10.52 6.72
N GLU A 172 14.08 -10.26 6.12
CA GLU A 172 14.24 -9.32 5.01
C GLU A 172 13.55 -9.80 3.74
N GLN A 173 13.70 -11.08 3.39
CA GLN A 173 13.03 -11.67 2.24
C GLN A 173 11.50 -11.63 2.41
N ALA A 174 11.01 -11.97 3.59
CA ALA A 174 9.59 -11.91 3.90
C ALA A 174 9.05 -10.48 3.84
N TYR A 175 9.80 -9.50 4.35
CA TYR A 175 9.42 -8.09 4.30
C TYR A 175 9.37 -7.56 2.86
N LEU A 176 10.37 -7.86 2.04
CA LEU A 176 10.38 -7.48 0.63
C LEU A 176 9.24 -8.15 -0.15
N LEU A 177 8.98 -9.44 0.11
CA LEU A 177 7.84 -10.15 -0.47
C LEU A 177 6.51 -9.47 -0.10
N CYS A 178 6.34 -9.08 1.18
CA CYS A 178 5.13 -8.39 1.61
C CYS A 178 4.90 -7.06 0.88
N SER A 179 5.96 -6.34 0.50
CA SER A 179 5.82 -5.08 -0.23
C SER A 179 5.33 -5.23 -1.66
N VAL A 180 5.38 -6.44 -2.23
CA VAL A 180 5.07 -6.68 -3.65
C VAL A 180 3.93 -7.67 -3.86
N ALA A 181 3.65 -8.53 -2.87
CA ALA A 181 2.71 -9.65 -2.98
C ALA A 181 1.73 -9.77 -1.81
N CYS A 182 1.68 -8.77 -0.91
CA CYS A 182 0.69 -8.75 0.15
C CYS A 182 -0.22 -7.53 0.11
N ASP A 183 -1.47 -7.72 0.54
CA ASP A 183 -2.52 -6.72 0.52
C ASP A 183 -3.04 -6.40 1.93
N LEU A 184 -2.79 -5.17 2.39
CA LEU A 184 -3.29 -4.63 3.64
C LEU A 184 -4.74 -4.14 3.50
N HIS A 185 -5.68 -4.91 4.01
CA HIS A 185 -7.10 -4.56 4.05
C HIS A 185 -7.52 -4.08 5.43
N ILE A 186 -8.08 -2.88 5.50
CA ILE A 186 -8.83 -2.42 6.66
C ILE A 186 -10.05 -3.32 6.82
N SER A 187 -10.03 -4.17 7.85
CA SER A 187 -11.07 -5.17 8.10
C SER A 187 -12.22 -4.58 8.91
N ASN A 188 -11.92 -3.76 9.91
CA ASN A 188 -12.91 -2.92 10.60
C ASN A 188 -12.26 -1.67 11.22
N LEU A 189 -13.07 -0.61 11.38
CA LEU A 189 -12.72 0.66 12.02
C LEU A 189 -13.76 1.10 13.07
N VAL A 190 -14.50 0.17 13.66
CA VAL A 190 -15.65 0.52 14.51
C VAL A 190 -15.65 -0.18 15.87
N ASP A 191 -14.83 -1.23 16.03
CA ASP A 191 -14.81 -2.03 17.25
C ASP A 191 -13.81 -1.46 18.26
N VAL A 192 -14.19 -0.37 18.91
CA VAL A 192 -13.32 0.34 19.86
C VAL A 192 -12.86 -0.56 21.03
N PRO A 193 -11.59 -0.46 21.47
CA PRO A 193 -10.55 0.46 20.97
C PRO A 193 -9.76 -0.08 19.75
N ASN A 194 -10.06 -1.28 19.27
CA ASN A 194 -9.22 -2.04 18.35
C ASN A 194 -9.74 -2.06 16.92
N TYR A 195 -9.12 -1.27 16.07
CA TYR A 195 -9.23 -1.46 14.63
C TYR A 195 -8.48 -2.70 14.19
N VAL A 196 -9.00 -3.37 13.17
CA VAL A 196 -8.38 -4.58 12.61
C VAL A 196 -7.96 -4.32 11.18
N VAL A 197 -6.70 -4.60 10.89
CA VAL A 197 -6.15 -4.68 9.54
C VAL A 197 -5.72 -6.12 9.28
N SER A 198 -6.04 -6.64 8.12
CA SER A 198 -5.61 -7.96 7.67
C SER A 198 -4.59 -7.79 6.56
N ASN A 199 -3.52 -8.58 6.58
CA ASN A 199 -2.50 -8.62 5.55
C ASN A 199 -2.63 -9.92 4.78
N PHE A 200 -3.09 -9.87 3.53
CA PHE A 200 -3.34 -11.04 2.68
C PHE A 200 -2.12 -11.32 1.82
N LEU A 201 -1.50 -12.50 1.94
CA LEU A 201 -0.46 -12.96 1.03
C LEU A 201 -1.09 -13.80 -0.08
N GLN A 202 -0.80 -13.44 -1.33
CA GLN A 202 -1.16 -14.26 -2.50
C GLN A 202 -0.25 -15.50 -2.54
N LEU A 203 -0.81 -16.70 -2.41
CA LEU A 203 -0.03 -17.94 -2.35
C LEU A 203 0.49 -18.38 -3.72
N ASP A 204 -0.18 -17.93 -4.78
CA ASP A 204 0.16 -18.25 -6.18
C ASP A 204 1.58 -17.78 -6.56
N VAL A 205 2.17 -16.84 -5.80
CA VAL A 205 3.57 -16.39 -5.99
C VAL A 205 4.62 -17.48 -5.72
N PHE A 206 4.24 -18.56 -5.04
CA PHE A 206 5.11 -19.71 -4.82
C PHE A 206 4.91 -20.83 -5.84
N GLU A 207 3.88 -20.71 -6.68
CA GLU A 207 3.61 -21.68 -7.72
C GLU A 207 4.48 -21.43 -8.96
N PRO A 208 4.88 -22.48 -9.69
CA PRO A 208 5.54 -22.30 -10.98
C PRO A 208 4.58 -21.64 -11.99
N PRO A 209 5.10 -20.80 -12.92
CA PRO A 209 4.30 -20.12 -13.93
C PRO A 209 3.75 -21.04 -15.03
#